data_AF-A0A109JDY4-F1
#
_entry.id   AF-A0A109JDY4-F1
#
_cell.length_a   1.000
_cell.length_b   1.000
_cell.length_c   1.000
_cell.angle_alpha   90.00
_cell.angle_beta   90.00
_cell.angle_gamma   90.00
#
_symmetry.space_group_name_H-M   'P 1'
#
loop_
_entity.id
_entity.type
_entity.pdbx_description
1 polymer ?
#
loop_
_entity_poly.entity_id
_entity_poly.type
_entity_poly.pdbx_seq_one_letter_code
_entity_poly.pdbx_strand_id
1 'polypeptide(L)'
;MRAVTMARRTHHRIKSAATVAMLSLAMMQALGAPARAQSPTPTPTPTYTPMPTPTPTPSYTSTPTPTPTPTPTPTPTITPTPTPSPSPSPTPITGAPSSGSSINGLADQRFNQMITNRVLGSVLLGVNEQINCNDCVSAFGSAGSFSAGIHGRKTITPNLSLLAGIAYTQYGEGGYNVTSAPIGAFALRYDFVDWGSSRPFFDIGAILSPFEKVRYTRTYTTSLGAVSVTGETSSENYGVYGRAGWITRLSARDEVAASVEVWQLWQRVKGYSDPAVAFNPFDAAIADGTDRTNLVKIGGQWTHLFGSSVEANINGGYVQSFAAHSGIVASVTGDGTIVPTMGNQGWFEYGGRLGFRITKGWVADLFVNGTAGPQPVGSTVHGGVGLRINY
;
A
#
# COMPACT_ATOMS: atom_id res chain seq x y z
N MET A 1 -39.16 53.29 -44.91
CA MET A 1 -38.10 52.56 -45.63
C MET A 1 -37.63 51.40 -44.78
N ARG A 2 -37.66 50.19 -45.39
CA ARG A 2 -37.03 48.91 -44.99
C ARG A 2 -37.48 48.21 -43.70
N ALA A 3 -38.37 47.23 -43.92
CA ALA A 3 -38.48 45.98 -43.18
C ALA A 3 -37.22 45.09 -43.38
N VAL A 4 -37.04 44.10 -42.48
CA VAL A 4 -36.36 42.77 -42.60
C VAL A 4 -35.86 42.38 -41.18
N THR A 5 -35.95 41.19 -40.59
CA THR A 5 -36.70 39.93 -40.76
C THR A 5 -36.39 39.12 -39.47
N MET A 6 -37.40 38.51 -38.86
CA MET A 6 -37.22 37.48 -37.82
C MET A 6 -36.43 36.28 -38.36
N ALA A 7 -35.43 35.80 -37.63
CA ALA A 7 -34.89 34.45 -37.85
C ALA A 7 -34.58 33.76 -36.52
N ARG A 8 -35.38 32.71 -36.26
CA ARG A 8 -35.20 31.66 -35.26
C ARG A 8 -33.76 31.17 -35.17
N ARG A 9 -33.20 31.11 -33.96
CA ARG A 9 -32.11 30.17 -33.59
C ARG A 9 -32.16 29.80 -32.11
N THR A 10 -33.34 29.36 -31.67
CA THR A 10 -33.47 28.43 -30.53
C THR A 10 -33.18 27.01 -31.04
N HIS A 11 -32.48 26.20 -30.23
CA HIS A 11 -32.04 24.82 -30.46
C HIS A 11 -30.63 24.61 -31.06
N HIS A 12 -29.56 24.94 -30.33
CA HIS A 12 -28.29 24.20 -30.49
C HIS A 12 -27.26 24.32 -29.34
N ARG A 13 -27.68 24.38 -28.07
CA ARG A 13 -26.73 24.34 -26.92
C ARG A 13 -27.17 23.46 -25.75
N ILE A 14 -27.87 22.36 -26.01
CA ILE A 14 -28.20 21.35 -24.99
C ILE A 14 -28.05 19.95 -25.61
N LYS A 15 -26.86 19.57 -26.07
CA LYS A 15 -26.54 18.17 -26.46
C LYS A 15 -25.03 17.86 -26.31
N SER A 16 -24.43 18.18 -25.16
CA SER A 16 -23.02 17.79 -24.90
C SER A 16 -22.76 17.24 -23.49
N ALA A 17 -23.80 17.06 -22.67
CA ALA A 17 -23.68 16.44 -21.33
C ALA A 17 -24.28 15.02 -21.27
N ALA A 18 -24.82 14.51 -22.39
CA ALA A 18 -25.55 13.23 -22.42
C ALA A 18 -24.73 12.04 -22.96
N THR A 19 -23.48 12.24 -23.37
CA THR A 19 -22.67 11.20 -24.04
C THR A 19 -21.64 10.51 -23.14
N VAL A 20 -21.46 10.96 -21.89
CA VAL A 20 -20.55 10.30 -20.92
C VAL A 20 -21.32 9.35 -19.99
N ALA A 21 -22.64 9.47 -19.89
CA ALA A 21 -23.48 8.64 -19.01
C ALA A 21 -23.99 7.33 -19.66
N MET A 22 -23.76 7.08 -20.94
CA MET A 22 -24.18 5.84 -21.63
C MET A 22 -23.06 4.80 -21.84
N LEU A 23 -21.81 5.09 -21.47
CA LEU A 23 -20.73 4.08 -21.52
C LEU A 23 -20.55 3.28 -20.22
N SER A 24 -21.23 3.63 -19.14
CA SER A 24 -21.16 2.90 -17.85
C SER A 24 -22.22 1.80 -17.70
N LEU A 25 -23.21 1.71 -18.59
CA LEU A 25 -24.31 0.74 -18.48
C LEU A 25 -24.17 -0.49 -19.40
N ALA A 26 -23.18 -0.51 -20.31
CA ALA A 26 -22.94 -1.63 -21.22
C ALA A 26 -21.94 -2.67 -20.70
N MET A 27 -21.26 -2.41 -19.56
CA MET A 27 -20.29 -3.35 -18.97
C MET A 27 -20.91 -4.29 -17.90
N MET A 28 -22.23 -4.24 -17.71
CA MET A 28 -22.94 -4.97 -16.65
C MET A 28 -23.69 -6.23 -17.15
N GLN A 29 -23.58 -6.60 -18.44
CA GLN A 29 -24.30 -7.75 -19.02
C GLN A 29 -23.42 -8.95 -19.44
N ALA A 30 -22.15 -9.00 -19.05
CA ALA A 30 -21.22 -10.07 -19.49
C ALA A 30 -20.83 -11.11 -18.40
N LEU A 31 -21.51 -11.18 -17.25
CA LEU A 31 -21.17 -12.08 -16.14
C LEU A 31 -22.32 -13.05 -15.79
N GLY A 32 -22.88 -13.70 -16.80
CA GLY A 32 -24.04 -14.61 -16.66
C GLY A 32 -23.81 -16.04 -17.15
N ALA A 33 -22.57 -16.56 -17.19
CA ALA A 33 -22.32 -17.95 -17.55
C ALA A 33 -21.99 -18.80 -16.30
N PRO A 34 -22.76 -19.87 -15.99
CA PRO A 34 -22.44 -20.76 -14.88
C PRO A 34 -21.19 -21.58 -15.21
N ALA A 35 -20.14 -21.41 -14.40
CA ALA A 35 -18.92 -22.19 -14.49
C ALA A 35 -19.20 -23.66 -14.12
N ARG A 36 -19.02 -24.55 -15.10
CA ARG A 36 -19.14 -26.00 -14.94
C ARG A 36 -17.95 -26.50 -14.11
N ALA A 37 -18.22 -27.01 -12.91
CA ALA A 37 -17.23 -27.63 -12.04
C ALA A 37 -16.55 -28.81 -12.74
N GLN A 38 -15.22 -28.74 -12.91
CA GLN A 38 -14.41 -29.87 -13.33
C GLN A 38 -13.79 -30.53 -12.10
N SER A 39 -13.97 -31.85 -12.01
CA SER A 39 -13.42 -32.72 -10.97
C SER A 39 -11.89 -32.79 -11.07
N PRO A 40 -11.13 -32.76 -9.96
CA PRO A 40 -9.67 -32.86 -10.00
C PRO A 40 -9.22 -34.27 -10.41
N THR A 41 -8.31 -34.32 -11.39
CA THR A 41 -7.58 -35.52 -11.81
C THR A 41 -6.48 -35.85 -10.79
N PRO A 42 -6.33 -37.10 -10.33
CA PRO A 42 -5.28 -37.47 -9.38
C PRO A 42 -3.89 -37.42 -10.00
N THR A 43 -2.96 -36.78 -9.29
CA THR A 43 -1.53 -36.69 -9.64
C THR A 43 -0.81 -38.02 -9.33
N PRO A 44 -0.01 -38.58 -10.26
CA PRO A 44 0.71 -39.82 -10.01
C PRO A 44 1.84 -39.64 -8.99
N THR A 45 1.97 -40.63 -8.10
CA THR A 45 2.99 -40.73 -7.05
C THR A 45 4.34 -41.17 -7.64
N PRO A 46 5.48 -40.54 -7.31
CA PRO A 46 6.77 -40.98 -7.80
C PRO A 46 7.22 -42.28 -7.10
N THR A 47 7.54 -43.30 -7.90
CA THR A 47 8.16 -44.56 -7.47
C THR A 47 9.67 -44.41 -7.35
N TYR A 48 10.22 -44.74 -6.18
CA TYR A 48 11.66 -44.80 -5.92
C TYR A 48 12.28 -46.07 -6.55
N THR A 49 13.29 -45.89 -7.40
CA THR A 49 14.18 -46.96 -7.88
C THR A 49 15.33 -47.19 -6.89
N PRO A 50 15.62 -48.44 -6.47
CA PRO A 50 16.73 -48.73 -5.57
C PRO A 50 18.10 -48.62 -6.28
N MET A 51 19.06 -48.03 -5.58
CA MET A 51 20.46 -47.85 -5.96
C MET A 51 21.25 -49.16 -5.80
N PRO A 52 22.12 -49.56 -6.74
CA PRO A 52 22.88 -50.79 -6.65
C PRO A 52 24.06 -50.67 -5.66
N THR A 53 24.24 -51.76 -4.91
CA THR A 53 25.32 -52.04 -3.95
C THR A 53 26.64 -52.37 -4.66
N PRO A 54 27.79 -51.82 -4.25
CA PRO A 54 29.09 -52.24 -4.79
C PRO A 54 29.59 -53.54 -4.15
N THR A 55 30.09 -54.42 -5.01
CA THR A 55 30.70 -55.74 -4.80
C THR A 55 32.12 -55.64 -4.21
N PRO A 56 32.55 -56.58 -3.34
CA PRO A 56 33.92 -56.59 -2.79
C PRO A 56 34.95 -57.16 -3.79
N THR A 57 36.09 -56.49 -3.89
CA THR A 57 37.27 -56.93 -4.64
C THR A 57 38.21 -57.79 -3.76
N PRO A 58 38.82 -58.87 -4.29
CA PRO A 58 39.56 -59.84 -3.49
C PRO A 58 40.99 -59.43 -3.14
N SER A 59 41.40 -59.97 -1.98
CA SER A 59 42.73 -60.04 -1.40
C SER A 59 43.75 -60.72 -2.32
N TYR A 60 44.97 -60.16 -2.39
CA TYR A 60 46.17 -60.92 -2.72
C TYR A 60 47.25 -60.70 -1.66
N THR A 61 47.66 -61.83 -1.10
CA THR A 61 48.83 -62.06 -0.26
C THR A 61 50.09 -62.24 -1.11
N SER A 62 51.21 -61.62 -0.73
CA SER A 62 52.55 -62.11 -1.06
C SER A 62 53.60 -61.58 -0.08
N THR A 63 54.08 -62.51 0.76
CA THR A 63 55.47 -62.80 1.18
C THR A 63 56.45 -61.69 1.66
N PRO A 64 57.16 -61.92 2.79
CA PRO A 64 58.25 -61.07 3.25
C PRO A 64 59.57 -61.41 2.54
N THR A 65 60.36 -60.40 2.21
CA THR A 65 61.76 -60.57 1.75
C THR A 65 62.63 -59.50 2.42
N PRO A 66 63.91 -59.82 2.69
CA PRO A 66 64.65 -59.32 3.85
C PRO A 66 65.21 -57.91 3.70
N THR A 67 65.40 -57.31 4.87
CA THR A 67 66.06 -56.04 5.17
C THR A 67 67.53 -56.02 4.71
N PRO A 68 67.94 -55.02 3.92
CA PRO A 68 69.32 -54.56 3.87
C PRO A 68 69.49 -53.22 4.62
N THR A 69 70.48 -53.26 5.50
CA THR A 69 71.37 -52.26 6.11
C THR A 69 71.18 -50.77 5.78
N PRO A 70 71.22 -49.85 6.77
CA PRO A 70 71.17 -48.41 6.52
C PRO A 70 72.45 -47.88 5.87
N THR A 71 72.29 -47.27 4.69
CA THR A 71 73.31 -46.44 4.05
C THR A 71 73.14 -44.99 4.52
N PRO A 72 74.22 -44.26 4.90
CA PRO A 72 74.10 -42.88 5.33
C PRO A 72 73.74 -41.93 4.17
N THR A 73 72.70 -41.13 4.43
CA THR A 73 72.54 -39.68 4.13
C THR A 73 72.92 -39.15 2.74
N PRO A 74 72.00 -38.42 2.09
CA PRO A 74 72.31 -37.01 1.82
C PRO A 74 71.32 -36.04 2.48
N THR A 75 71.89 -34.93 2.89
CA THR A 75 71.30 -33.73 3.48
C THR A 75 69.99 -33.31 2.79
N PRO A 76 68.93 -32.90 3.52
CA PRO A 76 67.72 -32.40 2.89
C PRO A 76 68.06 -31.15 2.08
N THR A 77 67.90 -31.25 0.76
CA THR A 77 67.83 -30.06 -0.08
C THR A 77 66.50 -29.39 0.27
N ILE A 78 66.56 -28.15 0.72
CA ILE A 78 65.36 -27.32 0.91
C ILE A 78 64.75 -27.12 -0.46
N THR A 79 63.78 -27.95 -0.82
CA THR A 79 62.87 -27.65 -1.93
C THR A 79 62.17 -26.35 -1.55
N PRO A 80 62.28 -25.27 -2.33
CA PRO A 80 61.55 -24.05 -2.02
C PRO A 80 60.08 -24.43 -1.94
N THR A 81 59.47 -24.18 -0.78
CA THR A 81 58.03 -24.25 -0.59
C THR A 81 57.41 -23.47 -1.75
N PRO A 82 56.50 -24.05 -2.55
CA PRO A 82 55.86 -23.29 -3.62
C PRO A 82 55.28 -22.04 -2.98
N THR A 83 55.75 -20.88 -3.43
CA THR A 83 55.19 -19.59 -3.05
C THR A 83 53.68 -19.72 -3.26
N PRO A 84 52.83 -19.45 -2.26
CA PRO A 84 51.40 -19.54 -2.45
C PRO A 84 51.07 -18.70 -3.67
N SER A 85 50.49 -19.34 -4.69
CA SER A 85 49.99 -18.64 -5.86
C SER A 85 49.16 -17.47 -5.33
N PRO A 86 49.39 -16.23 -5.80
CA PRO A 86 48.57 -15.11 -5.36
C PRO A 86 47.12 -15.54 -5.53
N SER A 87 46.35 -15.50 -4.42
CA SER A 87 44.91 -15.71 -4.49
C SER A 87 44.40 -14.84 -5.64
N PRO A 88 43.59 -15.38 -6.57
CA PRO A 88 43.05 -14.57 -7.64
C PRO A 88 42.43 -13.32 -7.01
N SER A 89 42.83 -12.15 -7.50
CA SER A 89 42.21 -10.89 -7.09
C SER A 89 40.71 -11.06 -7.31
N PRO A 90 39.86 -10.80 -6.30
CA PRO A 90 38.43 -11.00 -6.44
C PRO A 90 37.95 -10.17 -7.64
N THR A 91 37.32 -10.82 -8.61
CA THR A 91 36.71 -10.14 -9.75
C THR A 91 35.79 -9.03 -9.20
N PRO A 92 35.88 -7.79 -9.70
CA PRO A 92 35.02 -6.72 -9.21
C PRO A 92 33.56 -7.13 -9.35
N ILE A 93 32.83 -7.19 -8.24
CA ILE A 93 31.39 -7.46 -8.29
C ILE A 93 30.74 -6.24 -8.94
N THR A 94 30.26 -6.39 -10.17
CA THR A 94 29.45 -5.36 -10.83
C THR A 94 28.04 -5.35 -10.24
N GLY A 95 27.47 -4.17 -10.03
CA GLY A 95 26.13 -4.01 -9.44
C GLY A 95 25.87 -2.70 -8.71
N ALA A 96 26.89 -1.87 -8.47
CA ALA A 96 26.77 -0.60 -7.75
C ALA A 96 25.64 0.29 -8.33
N PRO A 97 25.56 0.57 -9.65
CA PRO A 97 24.46 1.39 -10.18
C PRO A 97 23.06 0.84 -9.90
N SER A 98 22.91 -0.49 -9.83
CA SER A 98 21.64 -1.15 -9.46
C SER A 98 21.35 -0.98 -7.96
N SER A 99 22.37 -1.14 -7.10
CA SER A 99 22.24 -0.88 -5.67
C SER A 99 21.86 0.58 -5.41
N GLY A 100 22.54 1.53 -6.05
CA GLY A 100 22.18 2.94 -5.97
C GLY A 100 20.75 3.22 -6.45
N SER A 101 20.32 2.58 -7.54
CA SER A 101 18.93 2.70 -8.04
C SER A 101 17.89 2.17 -7.06
N SER A 102 18.22 1.16 -6.25
CA SER A 102 17.30 0.64 -5.23
C SER A 102 16.98 1.65 -4.11
N ILE A 103 17.77 2.72 -3.94
CA ILE A 103 17.44 3.85 -3.05
C ILE A 103 16.22 4.62 -3.58
N ASN A 104 16.07 4.77 -4.89
CA ASN A 104 14.87 5.38 -5.48
C ASN A 104 13.64 4.51 -5.18
N GLY A 105 13.77 3.18 -5.28
CA GLY A 105 12.72 2.24 -4.87
C GLY A 105 12.35 2.33 -3.39
N LEU A 106 13.29 2.70 -2.51
CA LEU A 106 13.00 2.98 -1.10
C LEU A 106 12.17 4.26 -0.93
N ALA A 107 12.45 5.32 -1.71
CA ALA A 107 11.64 6.54 -1.69
C ALA A 107 10.19 6.27 -2.12
N ASP A 108 10.03 5.42 -3.14
CA ASP A 108 8.74 4.93 -3.62
C ASP A 108 7.96 4.14 -2.55
N GLN A 109 8.63 3.24 -1.82
CA GLN A 109 8.05 2.50 -0.70
C GLN A 109 7.53 3.44 0.40
N ARG A 110 8.35 4.43 0.80
CA ARG A 110 7.98 5.41 1.81
C ARG A 110 6.80 6.29 1.39
N PHE A 111 6.76 6.69 0.12
CA PHE A 111 5.62 7.39 -0.45
C PHE A 111 4.35 6.52 -0.39
N ASN A 112 4.41 5.27 -0.82
CA ASN A 112 3.26 4.35 -0.75
C ASN A 112 2.76 4.21 0.70
N GLN A 113 3.66 3.97 1.67
CA GLN A 113 3.29 3.87 3.08
C GLN A 113 2.58 5.12 3.62
N MET A 114 3.01 6.31 3.22
CA MET A 114 2.36 7.57 3.59
C MET A 114 0.94 7.69 2.99
N ILE A 115 0.74 7.23 1.75
CA ILE A 115 -0.59 7.17 1.12
C ILE A 115 -1.48 6.13 1.81
N THR A 116 -0.96 4.93 2.09
CA THR A 116 -1.69 3.87 2.79
C THR A 116 -2.16 4.33 4.17
N ASN A 117 -1.30 5.01 4.95
CA ASN A 117 -1.70 5.62 6.22
C ASN A 117 -2.86 6.63 6.07
N ARG A 118 -2.81 7.50 5.05
CA ARG A 118 -3.89 8.45 4.78
C ARG A 118 -5.20 7.71 4.47
N VAL A 119 -5.15 6.68 3.61
CA VAL A 119 -6.35 5.91 3.25
C VAL A 119 -6.94 5.23 4.48
N LEU A 120 -6.12 4.57 5.31
CA LEU A 120 -6.56 3.95 6.56
C LEU A 120 -7.17 4.97 7.54
N GLY A 121 -6.54 6.13 7.73
CA GLY A 121 -7.09 7.18 8.59
C GLY A 121 -8.39 7.79 8.04
N SER A 122 -8.62 7.78 6.73
CA SER A 122 -9.92 8.22 6.17
C SER A 122 -11.08 7.27 6.52
N VAL A 123 -10.80 5.96 6.71
CA VAL A 123 -11.78 5.00 7.21
C VAL A 123 -12.20 5.36 8.64
N LEU A 124 -11.24 5.76 9.49
CA LEU A 124 -11.51 6.25 10.84
C LEU A 124 -12.33 7.54 10.88
N LEU A 125 -12.38 8.28 9.78
CA LEU A 125 -13.22 9.48 9.64
C LEU A 125 -14.55 9.19 8.94
N GLY A 126 -14.92 7.92 8.79
CA GLY A 126 -16.21 7.51 8.23
C GLY A 126 -16.33 7.83 6.73
N VAL A 127 -15.26 7.67 5.94
CA VAL A 127 -15.30 7.95 4.48
C VAL A 127 -16.37 7.14 3.72
N ASN A 128 -16.75 5.96 4.24
CA ASN A 128 -17.79 5.10 3.68
C ASN A 128 -19.18 5.33 4.31
N GLU A 129 -19.32 6.29 5.21
CA GLU A 129 -20.58 6.62 5.87
C GLU A 129 -21.30 7.74 5.13
N GLN A 130 -22.64 7.75 5.25
CA GLN A 130 -23.47 8.84 4.77
C GLN A 130 -23.03 10.16 5.42
N ILE A 131 -22.94 11.27 4.68
CA ILE A 131 -22.57 12.56 5.27
C ILE A 131 -23.69 13.04 6.19
N ASN A 132 -24.95 12.80 5.84
CA ASN A 132 -26.12 13.16 6.66
C ASN A 132 -26.60 11.97 7.51
N CYS A 133 -25.72 11.42 8.36
CA CYS A 133 -26.06 10.38 9.33
C CYS A 133 -26.19 10.91 10.76
N ASN A 134 -26.84 10.11 11.62
CA ASN A 134 -26.94 10.36 13.05
C ASN A 134 -25.61 10.08 13.77
N ASP A 135 -25.58 10.36 15.06
CA ASP A 135 -24.48 9.95 15.93
C ASP A 135 -24.31 8.43 15.89
N CYS A 136 -23.04 8.02 15.84
CA CYS A 136 -22.71 6.62 15.75
C CYS A 136 -21.36 6.30 16.41
N VAL A 137 -21.22 5.06 16.84
CA VAL A 137 -19.95 4.43 17.15
C VAL A 137 -19.89 3.09 16.44
N SER A 138 -18.76 2.79 15.84
CA SER A 138 -18.49 1.59 15.06
C SER A 138 -17.19 0.97 15.52
N ALA A 139 -17.22 -0.34 15.80
CA ALA A 139 -16.03 -1.16 15.94
C ALA A 139 -15.84 -1.97 14.66
N PHE A 140 -14.61 -2.07 14.16
CA PHE A 140 -14.34 -2.73 12.89
C PHE A 140 -13.06 -3.57 12.91
N GLY A 141 -13.01 -4.53 11.99
CA GLY A 141 -11.86 -5.38 11.72
C GLY A 141 -11.71 -5.60 10.21
N SER A 142 -10.49 -5.50 9.67
CA SER A 142 -10.19 -5.76 8.25
C SER A 142 -9.23 -6.93 8.05
N ALA A 143 -9.34 -7.57 6.89
CA ALA A 143 -8.44 -8.62 6.41
C ALA A 143 -7.59 -8.11 5.23
N GLY A 144 -6.37 -8.64 5.06
CA GLY A 144 -5.37 -8.16 4.11
C GLY A 144 -4.36 -7.24 4.78
N SER A 145 -4.75 -5.99 5.03
CA SER A 145 -4.10 -5.11 6.01
C SER A 145 -4.89 -5.24 7.30
N PHE A 146 -4.37 -5.99 8.28
CA PHE A 146 -5.07 -6.14 9.54
C PHE A 146 -5.20 -4.76 10.20
N SER A 147 -6.43 -4.31 10.37
CA SER A 147 -6.77 -3.14 11.17
C SER A 147 -7.91 -3.52 12.07
N ALA A 148 -7.74 -3.32 13.37
CA ALA A 148 -8.83 -3.38 14.34
C ALA A 148 -8.94 -2.02 15.01
N GLY A 149 -10.14 -1.48 15.06
CA GLY A 149 -10.33 -0.13 15.56
C GLY A 149 -11.75 0.22 15.92
N ILE A 150 -11.88 1.42 16.45
CA ILE A 150 -13.16 2.06 16.71
C ILE A 150 -13.15 3.44 16.05
N HIS A 151 -14.29 3.83 15.52
CA HIS A 151 -14.52 5.18 15.07
C HIS A 151 -15.95 5.60 15.36
N GLY A 152 -16.20 6.90 15.31
CA GLY A 152 -17.54 7.40 15.55
C GLY A 152 -17.69 8.84 15.12
N ARG A 153 -18.95 9.25 15.16
CA ARG A 153 -19.41 10.59 14.87
C ARG A 153 -20.26 11.08 16.03
N LYS A 154 -20.03 12.32 16.44
CA LYS A 154 -20.84 13.02 17.43
C LYS A 154 -21.23 14.40 16.94
N THR A 155 -22.54 14.64 16.84
CA THR A 155 -23.11 15.96 16.59
C THR A 155 -22.94 16.81 17.85
N ILE A 156 -22.21 17.92 17.73
CA ILE A 156 -21.96 18.89 18.81
C ILE A 156 -23.06 19.95 18.79
N THR A 157 -23.35 20.47 17.60
CA THR A 157 -24.46 21.38 17.29
C THR A 157 -25.12 20.91 16.00
N PRO A 158 -26.31 21.40 15.63
CA PRO A 158 -26.95 21.02 14.37
C PRO A 158 -26.06 21.18 13.13
N ASN A 159 -25.15 22.17 13.14
CA ASN A 159 -24.23 22.46 12.04
C ASN A 159 -22.82 21.90 12.26
N LEU A 160 -22.47 21.34 13.42
CA LEU A 160 -21.10 20.92 13.74
C LEU A 160 -21.06 19.49 14.27
N SER A 161 -20.28 18.63 13.62
CA SER A 161 -20.02 17.25 14.04
C SER A 161 -18.53 17.02 14.26
N LEU A 162 -18.20 16.24 15.29
CA LEU A 162 -16.89 15.64 15.51
C LEU A 162 -16.88 14.24 14.91
N LEU A 163 -15.83 13.93 14.16
CA LEU A 163 -15.51 12.58 13.70
C LEU A 163 -14.17 12.20 14.30
N ALA A 164 -14.06 11.00 14.85
CA ALA A 164 -12.81 10.53 15.43
C ALA A 164 -12.74 9.01 15.41
N GLY A 165 -11.52 8.49 15.35
CA GLY A 165 -11.29 7.07 15.48
C GLY A 165 -9.85 6.75 15.83
N ILE A 166 -9.67 5.53 16.34
CA ILE A 166 -8.37 4.93 16.62
C ILE A 166 -8.36 3.50 16.12
N ALA A 167 -7.23 3.05 15.61
CA ALA A 167 -7.02 1.66 15.25
C ALA A 167 -5.59 1.23 15.54
N TYR A 168 -5.40 -0.08 15.56
CA TYR A 168 -4.10 -0.71 15.51
C TYR A 168 -3.97 -1.48 14.21
N THR A 169 -2.91 -1.21 13.45
CA THR A 169 -2.77 -1.68 12.08
C THR A 169 -1.46 -2.41 11.81
N GLN A 170 -1.53 -3.36 10.89
CA GLN A 170 -0.42 -4.08 10.27
C GLN A 170 -0.69 -4.21 8.79
N TYR A 171 0.27 -3.85 7.95
CA TYR A 171 0.11 -3.83 6.50
C TYR A 171 1.46 -3.84 5.81
N GLY A 172 1.51 -4.32 4.57
CA GLY A 172 2.72 -4.30 3.76
C GLY A 172 2.38 -4.30 2.28
N GLU A 173 3.14 -3.54 1.51
CA GLU A 173 3.00 -3.42 0.06
C GLU A 173 4.36 -3.07 -0.54
N GLY A 174 4.62 -3.45 -1.79
CA GLY A 174 5.69 -2.83 -2.59
C GLY A 174 7.12 -2.93 -2.04
N GLY A 175 7.40 -3.86 -1.11
CA GLY A 175 8.72 -4.05 -0.50
C GLY A 175 8.86 -3.48 0.92
N TYR A 176 7.83 -2.85 1.49
CA TYR A 176 7.80 -2.49 2.90
C TYR A 176 6.77 -3.30 3.69
N ASN A 177 6.97 -3.43 5.00
CA ASN A 177 6.06 -4.11 5.91
C ASN A 177 6.01 -3.40 7.26
N VAL A 178 4.84 -2.89 7.63
CA VAL A 178 4.52 -2.27 8.91
C VAL A 178 3.89 -3.31 9.82
N THR A 179 4.59 -3.62 10.90
CA THR A 179 4.24 -4.71 11.83
C THR A 179 3.50 -4.25 13.09
N SER A 180 3.50 -2.94 13.35
CA SER A 180 2.84 -2.33 14.49
C SER A 180 2.66 -0.85 14.19
N ALA A 181 1.42 -0.39 14.06
CA ALA A 181 1.10 1.02 13.84
C ALA A 181 -0.22 1.40 14.52
N PRO A 182 -0.20 1.95 15.75
CA PRO A 182 -1.33 2.73 16.25
C PRO A 182 -1.59 3.91 15.32
N ILE A 183 -2.83 4.07 14.88
CA ILE A 183 -3.27 5.18 14.04
C ILE A 183 -4.49 5.85 14.69
N GLY A 184 -4.52 7.16 14.66
CA GLY A 184 -5.63 7.98 15.11
C GLY A 184 -6.02 8.98 14.03
N ALA A 185 -7.30 9.31 13.98
CA ALA A 185 -7.81 10.37 13.12
C ALA A 185 -8.86 11.18 13.86
N PHE A 186 -8.90 12.48 13.56
CA PHE A 186 -9.96 13.38 14.02
C PHE A 186 -10.31 14.39 12.94
N ALA A 187 -11.58 14.79 12.89
CA ALA A 187 -12.04 15.87 12.03
C ALA A 187 -13.24 16.58 12.63
N LEU A 188 -13.36 17.87 12.34
CA LEU A 188 -14.58 18.64 12.53
C LEU A 188 -15.25 18.82 11.18
N ARG A 189 -16.55 18.48 11.12
CA ARG A 189 -17.42 18.74 9.97
C ARG A 189 -18.40 19.85 10.29
N TYR A 190 -18.37 20.91 9.51
CA TYR A 190 -19.41 21.92 9.48
C TYR A 190 -20.39 21.68 8.33
N ASP A 191 -21.67 21.51 8.64
CA ASP A 191 -22.75 21.25 7.69
C ASP A 191 -23.79 22.38 7.74
N PHE A 192 -24.15 22.96 6.59
CA PHE A 192 -25.10 24.08 6.48
C PHE A 192 -26.55 23.60 6.50
N VAL A 193 -26.94 22.87 7.56
CA VAL A 193 -28.23 22.14 7.64
C VAL A 193 -29.46 23.03 7.39
N ASP A 194 -29.37 24.32 7.69
CA ASP A 194 -30.44 25.31 7.49
C ASP A 194 -30.75 25.59 6.00
N TRP A 195 -29.86 25.20 5.08
CA TRP A 195 -30.05 25.36 3.63
C TRP A 195 -30.91 24.24 3.02
N GLY A 196 -31.35 23.28 3.84
CA GLY A 196 -32.27 22.23 3.44
C GLY A 196 -31.56 20.99 2.85
N SER A 197 -32.20 20.35 1.87
CA SER A 197 -31.74 19.06 1.33
C SER A 197 -30.49 19.16 0.46
N SER A 198 -30.14 20.33 -0.05
CA SER A 198 -28.98 20.57 -0.91
C SER A 198 -28.14 21.71 -0.33
N ARG A 199 -26.92 21.42 0.09
CA ARG A 199 -26.14 22.33 0.93
C ARG A 199 -24.64 22.06 0.89
N PRO A 200 -23.80 23.05 1.19
CA PRO A 200 -22.37 22.84 1.33
C PRO A 200 -22.02 22.21 2.69
N PHE A 201 -20.85 21.58 2.75
CA PHE A 201 -20.20 21.13 3.99
C PHE A 201 -18.69 21.34 3.91
N PHE A 202 -18.05 21.47 5.06
CA PHE A 202 -16.61 21.62 5.19
C PHE A 202 -16.06 20.71 6.28
N ASP A 203 -14.94 20.04 6.02
CA ASP A 203 -14.19 19.32 7.03
C ASP A 203 -12.80 19.92 7.20
N ILE A 204 -12.31 19.90 8.43
CA ILE A 204 -10.90 20.07 8.75
C ILE A 204 -10.48 18.97 9.71
N GLY A 205 -9.35 18.34 9.46
CA GLY A 205 -8.92 17.22 10.30
C GLY A 205 -7.48 16.83 10.13
N ALA A 206 -7.08 15.84 10.92
CA ALA A 206 -5.76 15.25 10.86
C ALA A 206 -5.79 13.75 11.08
N ILE A 207 -4.75 13.09 10.56
CA ILE A 207 -4.44 11.68 10.73
C ILE A 207 -3.03 11.60 11.30
N LEU A 208 -2.83 10.73 12.28
CA LEU A 208 -1.54 10.51 12.91
C LEU A 208 -1.31 9.03 13.16
N SER A 209 -0.10 8.58 12.87
CA SER A 209 0.45 7.29 13.27
C SER A 209 1.75 7.60 14.00
N PRO A 210 1.71 7.82 15.33
CA PRO A 210 2.81 8.44 16.07
C PRO A 210 4.01 7.51 16.27
N PHE A 211 3.86 6.21 15.99
CA PHE A 211 4.94 5.26 16.01
C PHE A 211 4.58 4.08 15.13
N GLU A 212 5.49 3.69 14.25
CA GLU A 212 5.35 2.52 13.39
C GLU A 212 6.62 1.71 13.43
N LYS A 213 6.50 0.40 13.64
CA LYS A 213 7.61 -0.53 13.42
C LYS A 213 7.58 -1.01 11.99
N VAL A 214 8.57 -0.59 11.19
CA VAL A 214 8.58 -0.80 9.74
C VAL A 214 9.84 -1.53 9.29
N ARG A 215 9.66 -2.38 8.28
CA ARG A 215 10.74 -3.01 7.53
C ARG A 215 10.68 -2.53 6.09
N TYR A 216 11.82 -2.14 5.54
CA TYR A 216 11.96 -1.78 4.13
C TYR A 216 12.91 -2.75 3.45
N THR A 217 12.55 -3.21 2.26
CA THR A 217 13.34 -4.16 1.48
C THR A 217 13.83 -3.49 0.22
N ARG A 218 15.14 -3.42 0.07
CA ARG A 218 15.77 -3.00 -1.18
C ARG A 218 16.27 -4.22 -1.93
N THR A 219 16.01 -4.26 -3.22
CA THR A 219 16.46 -5.34 -4.11
C THR A 219 17.26 -4.73 -5.26
N TYR A 220 18.41 -5.33 -5.55
CA TYR A 220 19.30 -4.91 -6.63
C TYR A 220 20.00 -6.12 -7.25
N THR A 221 20.58 -5.93 -8.45
CA THR A 221 21.24 -7.01 -9.19
C THR A 221 22.75 -6.86 -9.16
N THR A 222 23.43 -7.98 -8.96
CA THR A 222 24.88 -8.10 -9.08
C THR A 222 25.26 -9.09 -10.18
N SER A 223 26.53 -9.12 -10.57
CA SER A 223 27.10 -10.18 -11.43
C SER A 223 26.90 -11.60 -10.89
N LEU A 224 26.63 -11.77 -9.58
CA LEU A 224 26.38 -13.07 -8.96
C LEU A 224 24.89 -13.39 -8.76
N GLY A 225 24.00 -12.47 -9.12
CA GLY A 225 22.55 -12.61 -8.98
C GLY A 225 21.89 -11.45 -8.23
N ALA A 226 20.58 -11.56 -8.03
CA ALA A 226 19.78 -10.58 -7.28
C ALA A 226 20.08 -10.69 -5.78
N VAL A 227 20.19 -9.54 -5.13
CA VAL A 227 20.37 -9.41 -3.69
C VAL A 227 19.19 -8.62 -3.15
N SER A 228 18.57 -9.13 -2.09
CA SER A 228 17.50 -8.46 -1.36
C SER A 228 17.91 -8.30 0.09
N VAL A 229 17.81 -7.08 0.59
CA VAL A 229 18.21 -6.71 1.95
C VAL A 229 17.04 -6.01 2.62
N THR A 230 16.66 -6.48 3.80
CA THR A 230 15.53 -5.94 4.57
C THR A 230 16.04 -5.27 5.84
N GLY A 231 16.00 -3.94 5.88
CA GLY A 231 16.29 -3.15 7.07
C GLY A 231 15.07 -2.98 7.97
N GLU A 232 15.29 -2.89 9.27
CA GLU A 232 14.24 -2.61 10.28
C GLU A 232 14.48 -1.21 10.89
N THR A 233 13.43 -0.41 11.00
CA THR A 233 13.48 0.93 11.59
C THR A 233 12.11 1.31 12.17
N SER A 234 11.98 2.55 12.65
CA SER A 234 10.70 3.15 13.01
C SER A 234 10.35 4.34 12.13
N SER A 235 9.05 4.56 11.96
CA SER A 235 8.50 5.74 11.29
C SER A 235 7.36 6.39 12.08
N GLU A 236 7.07 7.63 11.74
CA GLU A 236 5.91 8.40 12.22
C GLU A 236 5.23 9.00 10.99
N ASN A 237 3.91 8.90 10.88
CA ASN A 237 3.15 9.49 9.77
C ASN A 237 2.15 10.53 10.28
N TYR A 238 2.09 11.67 9.60
CA TYR A 238 1.20 12.77 9.92
C TYR A 238 0.53 13.28 8.65
N GLY A 239 -0.76 13.60 8.74
CA GLY A 239 -1.50 14.24 7.68
C GLY A 239 -2.47 15.25 8.22
N VAL A 240 -2.60 16.39 7.55
CA VAL A 240 -3.67 17.37 7.80
C VAL A 240 -4.43 17.60 6.51
N TYR A 241 -5.72 17.89 6.62
CA TYR A 241 -6.53 18.14 5.44
C TYR A 241 -7.65 19.14 5.68
N GLY A 242 -8.04 19.77 4.58
CA GLY A 242 -9.31 20.46 4.44
C GLY A 242 -10.12 19.80 3.33
N ARG A 243 -11.44 19.69 3.54
CA ARG A 243 -12.38 19.25 2.53
C ARG A 243 -13.51 20.25 2.40
N ALA A 244 -13.85 20.60 1.17
CA ALA A 244 -15.06 21.35 0.87
C ALA A 244 -15.91 20.53 -0.08
N GLY A 245 -17.21 20.45 0.16
CA GLY A 245 -18.09 19.70 -0.69
C GLY A 245 -19.51 20.20 -0.69
N TRP A 246 -20.29 19.58 -1.55
CA TRP A 246 -21.71 19.83 -1.69
C TRP A 246 -22.44 18.49 -1.55
N ILE A 247 -23.46 18.47 -0.69
CA ILE A 247 -24.33 17.32 -0.48
C ILE A 247 -25.73 17.64 -0.98
N THR A 248 -26.38 16.66 -1.60
CA THR A 248 -27.78 16.73 -2.00
C THR A 248 -28.50 15.44 -1.63
N ARG A 249 -29.55 15.57 -0.82
CA ARG A 249 -30.52 14.50 -0.55
C ARG A 249 -31.57 14.51 -1.66
N LEU A 250 -31.45 13.58 -2.61
CA LEU A 250 -32.32 13.46 -3.79
C LEU A 250 -33.68 12.86 -3.43
N SER A 251 -33.72 11.99 -2.41
CA SER A 251 -34.92 11.34 -1.91
C SER A 251 -34.76 11.00 -0.41
N ALA A 252 -35.78 10.42 0.21
CA ALA A 252 -35.61 9.88 1.56
C ALA A 252 -34.54 8.77 1.63
N ARG A 253 -34.27 8.11 0.50
CA ARG A 253 -33.37 6.96 0.35
C ARG A 253 -32.02 7.28 -0.29
N ASP A 254 -31.93 8.39 -1.03
CA ASP A 254 -30.77 8.72 -1.86
C ASP A 254 -30.09 10.00 -1.42
N GLU A 255 -28.77 9.91 -1.27
CA GLU A 255 -27.88 11.03 -1.02
C GLU A 255 -26.70 10.97 -1.97
N VAL A 256 -26.35 12.10 -2.57
CA VAL A 256 -25.15 12.27 -3.36
C VAL A 256 -24.32 13.40 -2.79
N ALA A 257 -23.01 13.30 -2.89
CA ALA A 257 -22.12 14.41 -2.61
C ALA A 257 -20.91 14.41 -3.54
N ALA A 258 -20.40 15.61 -3.78
CA ALA A 258 -19.13 15.84 -4.47
C ALA A 258 -18.24 16.72 -3.59
N SER A 259 -16.94 16.49 -3.61
CA SER A 259 -16.00 17.22 -2.76
C SER A 259 -14.62 17.36 -3.37
N VAL A 260 -13.93 18.39 -2.92
CA VAL A 260 -12.49 18.59 -3.14
C VAL A 260 -11.79 18.55 -1.79
N GLU A 261 -10.68 17.83 -1.73
CA GLU A 261 -9.82 17.72 -0.55
C GLU A 261 -8.44 18.24 -0.90
N VAL A 262 -7.81 18.93 0.05
CA VAL A 262 -6.39 19.29 0.01
C VAL A 262 -5.72 18.69 1.23
N TRP A 263 -4.64 17.97 1.01
CA TRP A 263 -3.87 17.29 2.06
C TRP A 263 -2.43 17.77 2.07
N GLN A 264 -1.84 17.80 3.26
CA GLN A 264 -0.40 17.83 3.44
C GLN A 264 0.01 16.66 4.32
N LEU A 265 0.97 15.88 3.85
CA LEU A 265 1.43 14.65 4.49
C LEU A 265 2.93 14.72 4.77
N TRP A 266 3.33 14.11 5.89
CA TRP A 266 4.72 13.96 6.30
C TRP A 266 4.94 12.56 6.85
N GLN A 267 6.10 12.00 6.54
CA GLN A 267 6.59 10.78 7.15
C GLN A 267 8.00 11.02 7.67
N ARG A 268 8.21 10.80 8.97
CA ARG A 268 9.54 10.81 9.58
C ARG A 268 10.01 9.38 9.71
N VAL A 269 11.22 9.08 9.28
CA VAL A 269 11.78 7.74 9.38
C VAL A 269 13.14 7.82 10.04
N LYS A 270 13.36 6.96 11.05
CA LYS A 270 14.64 6.85 11.71
C LYS A 270 15.67 6.19 10.81
N GLY A 271 16.90 6.66 10.91
CA GLY A 271 18.05 6.15 10.21
C GLY A 271 18.34 4.73 10.64
N TYR A 272 18.79 3.93 9.68
CA TYR A 272 19.12 2.53 9.86
C TYR A 272 20.19 2.15 8.85
N SER A 273 20.86 1.03 9.08
CA SER A 273 21.78 0.45 8.11
C SER A 273 21.26 -0.91 7.69
N ASP A 274 21.66 -1.31 6.50
CA ASP A 274 21.44 -2.68 6.04
C ASP A 274 21.98 -3.67 7.09
N PRO A 275 21.23 -4.73 7.42
CA PRO A 275 21.74 -5.77 8.30
C PRO A 275 22.90 -6.50 7.64
N ALA A 276 23.82 -7.00 8.47
CA ALA A 276 24.85 -7.91 8.01
C ALA A 276 24.21 -9.23 7.53
N VAL A 277 24.17 -9.43 6.21
CA VAL A 277 23.69 -10.66 5.57
C VAL A 277 24.84 -11.38 4.86
N ALA A 278 24.69 -12.69 4.60
CA ALA A 278 25.74 -13.54 4.06
C ALA A 278 26.36 -13.02 2.75
N PHE A 279 25.63 -12.21 1.97
CA PHE A 279 26.14 -11.53 0.79
C PHE A 279 25.42 -10.18 0.56
N ASN A 280 26.07 -9.07 0.91
CA ASN A 280 25.69 -7.69 0.55
C ASN A 280 26.95 -6.89 0.17
N PRO A 281 27.35 -6.86 -1.11
CA PRO A 281 28.55 -6.13 -1.53
C PRO A 281 28.38 -4.60 -1.53
N PHE A 282 27.15 -4.10 -1.38
CA PHE A 282 26.81 -2.68 -1.48
C PHE A 282 25.99 -2.22 -0.28
N ASP A 283 26.54 -2.41 0.93
CA ASP A 283 25.93 -1.98 2.19
C ASP A 283 25.50 -0.51 2.13
N ALA A 284 24.30 -0.24 2.64
CA ALA A 284 23.77 1.10 2.74
C ALA A 284 23.49 1.52 4.19
N ALA A 285 23.85 2.77 4.49
CA ALA A 285 23.42 3.47 5.70
C ALA A 285 22.47 4.61 5.31
N ILE A 286 21.23 4.56 5.81
CA ILE A 286 20.17 5.53 5.55
C ILE A 286 20.08 6.45 6.78
N ALA A 287 20.19 7.76 6.58
CA ALA A 287 20.06 8.74 7.66
C ALA A 287 18.60 8.94 8.11
N ASP A 288 18.43 9.55 9.29
CA ASP A 288 17.14 10.13 9.72
C ASP A 288 16.64 11.11 8.63
N GLY A 289 15.37 11.01 8.28
CA GLY A 289 14.80 11.82 7.18
C GLY A 289 13.31 12.09 7.34
N THR A 290 12.83 13.16 6.69
CA THR A 290 11.39 13.46 6.59
C THR A 290 10.96 13.55 5.14
N ASP A 291 10.17 12.58 4.71
CA ASP A 291 9.48 12.59 3.43
C ASP A 291 8.19 13.44 3.55
N ARG A 292 7.81 14.14 2.47
CA ARG A 292 6.61 14.99 2.46
C ARG A 292 5.95 15.01 1.08
N THR A 293 4.64 15.20 1.06
CA THR A 293 3.89 15.49 -0.17
C THR A 293 2.62 16.27 0.13
N ASN A 294 2.11 17.01 -0.86
CA ASN A 294 0.75 17.53 -0.82
C ASN A 294 -0.13 16.76 -1.80
N LEU A 295 -1.43 16.67 -1.54
CA LEU A 295 -2.39 16.03 -2.43
C LEU A 295 -3.59 16.93 -2.68
N VAL A 296 -4.14 16.86 -3.89
CA VAL A 296 -5.53 17.26 -4.17
C VAL A 296 -6.32 16.02 -4.53
N LYS A 297 -7.52 15.87 -3.96
CA LYS A 297 -8.49 14.85 -4.35
C LYS A 297 -9.77 15.52 -4.83
N ILE A 298 -10.29 15.08 -5.96
CA ILE A 298 -11.65 15.38 -6.40
C ILE A 298 -12.42 14.08 -6.34
N GLY A 299 -13.50 14.05 -5.55
CA GLY A 299 -14.24 12.83 -5.30
C GLY A 299 -15.74 13.06 -5.18
N GLY A 300 -16.43 11.95 -5.06
CA GLY A 300 -17.86 11.93 -4.80
C GLY A 300 -18.27 10.67 -4.06
N GLN A 301 -19.50 10.71 -3.57
CA GLN A 301 -20.12 9.58 -2.92
C GLN A 301 -21.60 9.54 -3.19
N TRP A 302 -22.15 8.33 -3.15
CA TRP A 302 -23.57 8.06 -3.23
C TRP A 302 -23.95 7.07 -2.15
N THR A 303 -25.04 7.37 -1.45
CA THR A 303 -25.65 6.47 -0.46
C THR A 303 -27.09 6.17 -0.87
N HIS A 304 -27.48 4.89 -0.78
CA HIS A 304 -28.83 4.40 -1.06
C HIS A 304 -29.35 3.48 0.03
N LEU A 305 -30.60 3.65 0.44
CA LEU A 305 -31.31 2.74 1.33
C LEU A 305 -32.25 1.80 0.55
N PHE A 306 -31.87 0.53 0.46
CA PHE A 306 -32.71 -0.54 -0.09
C PHE A 306 -33.75 -0.98 0.94
N GLY A 307 -35.02 -0.70 0.62
CA GLY A 307 -36.13 -0.96 1.52
C GLY A 307 -35.98 -0.15 2.82
N SER A 308 -35.94 -0.86 3.95
CA SER A 308 -35.75 -0.27 5.28
C SER A 308 -34.51 -0.78 6.01
N SER A 309 -33.74 -1.70 5.41
CA SER A 309 -32.83 -2.58 6.16
C SER A 309 -31.41 -2.64 5.61
N VAL A 310 -31.17 -2.30 4.34
CA VAL A 310 -29.84 -2.38 3.74
C VAL A 310 -29.43 -1.01 3.21
N GLU A 311 -28.35 -0.47 3.72
CA GLU A 311 -27.76 0.80 3.29
C GLU A 311 -26.50 0.53 2.48
N ALA A 312 -26.44 1.01 1.25
CA ALA A 312 -25.25 0.95 0.43
C ALA A 312 -24.62 2.33 0.31
N ASN A 313 -23.29 2.40 0.42
CA ASN A 313 -22.50 3.57 0.08
C ASN A 313 -21.43 3.16 -0.92
N ILE A 314 -21.21 4.02 -1.92
CA ILE A 314 -20.08 3.93 -2.84
C ILE A 314 -19.44 5.31 -2.88
N ASN A 315 -18.12 5.36 -2.79
CA ASN A 315 -17.35 6.59 -2.87
C ASN A 315 -16.08 6.36 -3.69
N GLY A 316 -15.52 7.46 -4.19
CA GLY A 316 -14.25 7.42 -4.90
C GLY A 316 -13.84 8.78 -5.41
N GLY A 317 -12.65 8.84 -5.98
CA GLY A 317 -12.12 10.08 -6.55
C GLY A 317 -10.75 9.90 -7.19
N TYR A 318 -10.37 10.91 -7.96
CA TYR A 318 -9.01 11.03 -8.49
C TYR A 318 -8.16 11.85 -7.53
N VAL A 319 -6.94 11.40 -7.28
CA VAL A 319 -5.95 12.04 -6.42
C VAL A 319 -4.72 12.40 -7.25
N GLN A 320 -4.20 13.60 -7.03
CA GLN A 320 -2.95 14.07 -7.59
C GLN A 320 -2.03 14.54 -6.47
N SER A 321 -0.84 13.94 -6.36
CA SER A 321 0.22 14.45 -5.51
C SER A 321 1.03 15.55 -6.19
N PHE A 322 1.56 16.47 -5.39
CA PHE A 322 2.41 17.56 -5.84
C PHE A 322 3.37 18.01 -4.75
N ALA A 323 4.50 18.58 -5.18
CA ALA A 323 5.59 18.99 -4.30
C ALA A 323 6.05 17.86 -3.37
N ALA A 324 6.11 16.64 -3.93
CA ALA A 324 6.66 15.48 -3.27
C ALA A 324 8.17 15.65 -3.09
N HIS A 325 8.68 15.26 -1.93
CA HIS A 325 10.08 15.37 -1.60
C HIS A 325 10.48 14.21 -0.70
N SER A 326 11.54 13.50 -1.09
CA SER A 326 12.13 12.50 -0.22
C SER A 326 13.15 13.12 0.72
N GLY A 327 13.08 12.76 2.00
CA GLY A 327 14.06 13.10 3.02
C GLY A 327 15.18 12.07 3.16
N ILE A 328 15.28 11.08 2.25
CA ILE A 328 16.33 10.06 2.28
C ILE A 328 17.68 10.69 1.92
N VAL A 329 18.67 10.43 2.77
CA VAL A 329 20.09 10.58 2.46
C VAL A 329 20.74 9.25 2.79
N ALA A 330 21.27 8.56 1.79
CA ALA A 330 21.86 7.24 1.95
C ALA A 330 23.32 7.21 1.51
N SER A 331 24.18 6.60 2.31
CA SER A 331 25.55 6.28 1.92
C SER A 331 25.61 4.83 1.51
N VAL A 332 25.95 4.55 0.25
CA VAL A 332 26.03 3.19 -0.32
C VAL A 332 27.48 2.88 -0.64
N THR A 333 28.00 1.76 -0.13
CA THR A 333 29.33 1.27 -0.48
C THR A 333 29.44 1.13 -1.99
N GLY A 334 30.44 1.75 -2.62
CA GLY A 334 30.65 1.69 -4.05
C GLY A 334 29.96 2.79 -4.88
N ASP A 335 28.90 3.44 -4.36
CA ASP A 335 28.19 4.53 -5.06
C ASP A 335 28.27 5.89 -4.33
N GLY A 336 28.70 5.90 -3.06
CA GLY A 336 28.78 7.12 -2.26
C GLY A 336 27.41 7.59 -1.76
N THR A 337 27.20 8.90 -1.67
CA THR A 337 25.95 9.48 -1.15
C THR A 337 24.90 9.59 -2.24
N ILE A 338 23.71 9.07 -1.95
CA ILE A 338 22.55 9.06 -2.84
C ILE A 338 21.38 9.78 -2.15
N VAL A 339 20.78 10.71 -2.88
CA VAL A 339 19.58 11.45 -2.48
C VAL A 339 18.53 11.19 -3.57
N PRO A 340 17.52 10.33 -3.31
CA PRO A 340 16.52 10.02 -4.31
C PRO A 340 15.58 11.20 -4.54
N THR A 341 14.93 11.18 -5.69
CA THR A 341 13.81 12.09 -5.98
C THR A 341 12.49 11.36 -5.79
N MET A 342 11.46 12.11 -5.43
CA MET A 342 10.10 11.58 -5.29
C MET A 342 9.21 12.33 -6.28
N GLY A 343 8.68 11.61 -7.27
CA GLY A 343 7.86 12.19 -8.33
C GLY A 343 6.44 12.52 -7.87
N ASN A 344 5.79 13.43 -8.59
CA ASN A 344 4.34 13.62 -8.48
C ASN A 344 3.62 12.42 -9.11
N GLN A 345 2.49 12.02 -8.54
CA GLN A 345 1.76 10.80 -8.88
C GLN A 345 0.27 11.07 -8.96
N GLY A 346 -0.41 10.33 -9.84
CA GLY A 346 -1.86 10.37 -10.01
C GLY A 346 -2.46 8.98 -9.85
N TRP A 347 -3.54 8.84 -9.08
CA TRP A 347 -4.23 7.56 -8.87
C TRP A 347 -5.71 7.76 -8.54
N PHE A 348 -6.47 6.67 -8.58
CA PHE A 348 -7.84 6.61 -8.12
C PHE A 348 -7.93 6.00 -6.73
N GLU A 349 -8.83 6.53 -5.92
CA GLU A 349 -9.28 5.91 -4.66
C GLU A 349 -10.73 5.50 -4.81
N TYR A 350 -11.07 4.35 -4.25
CA TYR A 350 -12.43 3.85 -4.23
C TYR A 350 -12.77 3.25 -2.87
N GLY A 351 -14.05 3.29 -2.55
CA GLY A 351 -14.59 2.77 -1.31
C GLY A 351 -16.04 2.35 -1.49
N GLY A 352 -16.48 1.43 -0.63
CA GLY A 352 -17.86 1.00 -0.57
C GLY A 352 -18.20 0.38 0.76
N ARG A 353 -19.47 0.47 1.14
CA ARG A 353 -20.02 -0.17 2.34
C ARG A 353 -21.43 -0.70 2.08
N LEU A 354 -21.73 -1.85 2.65
CA LEU A 354 -23.07 -2.39 2.82
C LEU A 354 -23.36 -2.51 4.31
N GLY A 355 -24.35 -1.78 4.80
CA GLY A 355 -24.83 -1.83 6.18
C GLY A 355 -26.15 -2.57 6.28
N PHE A 356 -26.18 -3.66 7.05
CA PHE A 356 -27.35 -4.50 7.32
C PHE A 356 -27.90 -4.18 8.71
N ARG A 357 -29.09 -3.58 8.77
CA ARG A 357 -29.78 -3.29 10.04
C ARG A 357 -30.25 -4.60 10.68
N ILE A 358 -29.71 -4.90 11.87
CA ILE A 358 -30.01 -6.13 12.61
C ILE A 358 -31.21 -5.91 13.52
N THR A 359 -31.14 -4.84 14.32
CA THR A 359 -32.20 -4.39 15.22
C THR A 359 -32.13 -2.87 15.34
N LYS A 360 -33.00 -2.24 16.12
CA LYS A 360 -33.02 -0.78 16.30
C LYS A 360 -31.64 -0.29 16.77
N GLY A 361 -31.02 0.56 15.95
CA GLY A 361 -29.70 1.15 16.22
C GLY A 361 -28.50 0.30 15.80
N TRP A 362 -28.64 -1.03 15.68
CA TRP A 362 -27.51 -1.92 15.38
C TRP A 362 -27.41 -2.26 13.89
N VAL A 363 -26.22 -2.06 13.32
CA VAL A 363 -25.92 -2.29 11.90
C VAL A 363 -24.64 -3.09 11.77
N ALA A 364 -24.69 -4.23 11.06
CA ALA A 364 -23.49 -4.92 10.60
C ALA A 364 -23.03 -4.32 9.28
N ASP A 365 -21.78 -3.88 9.20
CA ASP A 365 -21.20 -3.32 7.99
C ASP A 365 -20.25 -4.32 7.34
N LEU A 366 -20.30 -4.39 6.01
CA LEU A 366 -19.22 -4.88 5.16
C LEU A 366 -18.65 -3.68 4.43
N PHE A 367 -17.33 -3.53 4.37
CA PHE A 367 -16.71 -2.42 3.64
C PHE A 367 -15.50 -2.86 2.83
N VAL A 368 -15.18 -2.07 1.81
CA VAL A 368 -14.00 -2.21 0.98
C VAL A 368 -13.45 -0.83 0.66
N ASN A 369 -12.13 -0.69 0.66
CA ASN A 369 -11.41 0.52 0.25
C ASN A 369 -10.17 0.12 -0.54
N GLY A 370 -9.71 0.97 -1.44
CA GLY A 370 -8.51 0.67 -2.21
C GLY A 370 -8.04 1.82 -3.07
N THR A 371 -6.87 1.61 -3.65
CA THR A 371 -6.25 2.48 -4.65
C THR A 371 -6.18 1.75 -5.99
N ALA A 372 -6.13 2.52 -7.07
CA ALA A 372 -5.84 2.03 -8.42
C ALA A 372 -5.03 3.07 -9.19
N GLY A 373 -3.79 2.74 -9.51
CA GLY A 373 -2.91 3.64 -10.23
C GLY A 373 -1.55 3.01 -10.56
N PRO A 374 -0.64 3.77 -11.19
CA PRO A 374 0.72 3.34 -11.41
C PRO A 374 1.47 3.17 -10.09
N GLN A 375 2.58 2.43 -10.14
CA GLN A 375 3.56 2.45 -9.07
C GLN A 375 4.11 3.88 -8.87
N PRO A 376 4.36 4.32 -7.64
CA PRO A 376 4.46 3.51 -6.43
C PRO A 376 3.15 3.28 -5.64
N VAL A 377 2.05 3.96 -5.98
CA VAL A 377 0.78 3.79 -5.25
C VAL A 377 0.13 2.43 -5.55
N GLY A 378 0.26 1.97 -6.80
CA GLY A 378 -0.21 0.65 -7.19
C GLY A 378 -1.73 0.47 -7.08
N SER A 379 -2.14 -0.79 -6.98
CA SER A 379 -3.54 -1.16 -6.82
C SER A 379 -3.72 -1.99 -5.56
N THR A 380 -4.45 -1.45 -4.60
CA THR A 380 -4.70 -2.09 -3.30
C THR A 380 -6.17 -2.38 -3.11
N VAL A 381 -6.47 -3.38 -2.27
CA VAL A 381 -7.82 -3.68 -1.78
C VAL A 381 -7.73 -4.02 -0.31
N HIS A 382 -8.50 -3.32 0.51
CA HIS A 382 -8.66 -3.54 1.94
C HIS A 382 -10.14 -3.74 2.25
N GLY A 383 -10.50 -4.94 2.68
CA GLY A 383 -11.88 -5.29 3.01
C GLY A 383 -12.03 -5.57 4.49
N GLY A 384 -13.20 -5.28 5.05
CA GLY A 384 -13.46 -5.55 6.46
C GLY A 384 -14.93 -5.61 6.82
N VAL A 385 -15.15 -5.90 8.09
CA VAL A 385 -16.46 -5.96 8.73
C VAL A 385 -16.52 -4.99 9.90
N GLY A 386 -17.70 -4.45 10.17
CA GLY A 386 -17.93 -3.54 11.27
C GLY A 386 -19.25 -3.82 11.98
N LEU A 387 -19.34 -3.38 13.22
CA LEU A 387 -20.57 -3.34 13.99
C LEU A 387 -20.78 -1.91 14.48
N ARG A 388 -21.79 -1.25 13.91
CA ARG A 388 -22.13 0.14 14.22
C ARG A 388 -23.40 0.24 15.06
N ILE A 389 -23.37 1.13 16.03
CA ILE A 389 -24.49 1.50 16.88
C ILE A 389 -24.83 2.96 16.60
N ASN A 390 -26.04 3.20 16.10
CA ASN A 390 -26.62 4.54 15.95
C ASN A 390 -27.48 4.85 17.18
N TYR A 391 -27.35 6.04 17.75
CA TYR A 391 -28.07 6.46 18.96
C TYR A 391 -28.62 7.88 18.89
#